data_AF-A0A453HBT4-F1
#
_entry.id   AF-A0A453HBT4-F1
#
_cell.length_a   1.000
_cell.length_b   1.000
_cell.length_c   1.000
_cell.angle_alpha   90.00
_cell.angle_beta   90.00
_cell.angle_gamma   90.00
#
_symmetry.space_group_name_H-M   'P 1'
#
loop_
_entity.id
_entity.type
_entity.pdbx_description
1 polymer ?
#
loop_
_entity_poly.entity_id
_entity_poly.type
_entity_poly.pdbx_seq_one_letter_code
_entity_poly.pdbx_strand_id
1 'polypeptide(L)' 'MKNNCPICYEYLFDSLRESSVLRCGHTMHLQCFHEMLKHDKFTCPMCSVSIFDMEKFL' A
#
# COMPACT_ATOMS: atom_id res chain seq x y z
N MET A 1 -5.68 15.90 -6.96
CA MET A 1 -6.30 14.93 -6.03
C MET A 1 -5.40 14.83 -4.81
N LYS A 2 -5.94 14.99 -3.60
CA LYS A 2 -5.18 14.75 -2.38
C LYS A 2 -5.19 13.26 -2.09
N ASN A 3 -4.07 12.57 -2.28
CA ASN A 3 -3.96 11.15 -1.95
C ASN A 3 -3.41 11.03 -0.54
N ASN A 4 -4.28 10.64 0.40
CA ASN A 4 -3.88 10.29 1.76
C ASN A 4 -3.53 8.80 1.80
N CYS A 5 -2.63 8.43 2.71
CA CYS A 5 -2.33 7.04 2.99
C CYS A 5 -3.62 6.35 3.50
N PRO A 6 -4.06 5.22 2.94
CA PRO A 6 -5.30 4.55 3.35
C PRO A 6 -5.22 3.89 4.74
N ILE A 7 -4.02 3.84 5.34
CA ILE A 7 -3.78 3.21 6.64
C ILE A 7 -3.75 4.25 7.77
N CYS A 8 -2.97 5.32 7.62
CA CYS A 8 -2.80 6.35 8.65
C CYS A 8 -3.54 7.66 8.36
N TYR A 9 -4.15 7.79 7.18
CA TYR A 9 -4.89 8.98 6.73
C TYR A 9 -4.07 10.28 6.59
N GLU A 10 -2.76 10.22 6.81
CA GLU A 10 -1.84 11.32 6.53
C GLU A 10 -1.65 11.53 5.03
N TYR A 11 -1.35 12.78 4.65
CA TYR A 11 -1.10 13.13 3.26
C TYR A 11 0.22 12.53 2.77
N LEU A 12 0.21 11.89 1.59
CA LEU A 12 1.37 11.15 1.08
C LEU A 12 2.52 12.04 0.62
N PHE A 13 2.25 13.28 0.18
CA PHE A 13 3.25 14.12 -0.50
C PHE A 13 3.88 15.22 0.36
N ASP A 14 3.32 15.54 1.54
CA ASP A 14 3.94 16.49 2.48
C ASP A 14 4.77 15.76 3.56
N SER A 15 4.71 14.44 3.56
CA SER A 15 5.39 13.59 4.52
C SER A 15 6.80 13.27 4.04
N LEU A 16 7.81 13.45 4.90
CA LEU A 16 9.18 12.95 4.65
C LEU A 16 9.26 11.41 4.67
N ARG A 17 8.13 10.73 4.94
CA ARG A 17 8.06 9.27 5.04
C ARG A 17 8.06 8.68 3.63
N GLU A 18 8.87 7.65 3.43
CA GLU A 18 8.90 6.91 2.18
C GLU A 18 7.53 6.34 1.81
N SER A 19 7.20 6.38 0.52
CA SER A 19 6.00 5.81 -0.06
C SER A 19 6.33 4.59 -0.92
N SER A 20 5.45 3.60 -0.94
CA SER A 20 5.51 2.44 -1.80
C SER A 20 4.32 2.43 -2.76
N VAL A 21 4.59 2.05 -4.02
CA VAL A 21 3.57 1.86 -5.05
C VAL A 21 3.27 0.36 -5.13
N LEU A 22 2.02 -0.01 -4.84
CA LEU A 22 1.56 -1.37 -4.97
C LEU A 22 1.46 -1.78 -6.45
N ARG A 23 1.43 -3.07 -6.74
CA ARG A 23 1.31 -3.57 -8.12
C ARG A 23 0.07 -3.08 -8.87
N CYS A 24 -1.01 -2.78 -8.17
CA CYS A 24 -2.22 -2.19 -8.77
C CYS A 24 -2.08 -0.69 -9.09
N GLY A 25 -0.93 -0.06 -8.84
CA GLY A 25 -0.66 1.36 -9.08
C GLY A 25 -1.04 2.30 -7.94
N HIS A 26 -1.69 1.79 -6.88
CA HIS A 26 -2.05 2.57 -5.71
C HIS A 26 -0.86 2.78 -4.75
N THR A 27 -0.77 3.96 -4.13
CA THR A 27 0.37 4.37 -3.28
C THR A 27 -0.01 4.45 -1.80
N MET A 28 0.90 4.04 -0.91
CA MET A 28 0.79 4.24 0.55
C MET A 28 2.17 4.44 1.19
N HIS A 29 2.26 4.85 2.46
CA HIS A 29 3.56 4.90 3.15
C HIS A 29 4.17 3.50 3.27
N LEU A 30 5.50 3.38 3.10
CA LEU A 30 6.23 2.11 3.18
C LEU A 30 6.07 1.45 4.56
N GLN A 31 6.13 2.24 5.64
CA GLN A 31 5.89 1.72 6.97
C GLN A 31 4.47 1.18 7.14
N CYS A 32 3.47 1.89 6.62
CA CYS A 32 2.07 1.44 6.64
C CYS A 32 1.87 0.15 5.82
N PHE A 33 2.59 0.02 4.70
CA PHE A 33 2.63 -1.20 3.92
C PHE A 33 3.19 -2.38 4.74
N HIS A 34 4.32 -2.19 5.45
CA HIS A 34 4.88 -3.24 6.30
C HIS A 34 3.96 -3.63 7.47
N GLU A 35 3.31 -2.66 8.13
CA GLU A 35 2.33 -2.97 9.18
C GLU A 35 1.14 -3.74 8.62
N MET A 36 0.64 -3.37 7.43
CA MET A 36 -0.42 -4.11 6.74
C MET A 36 -0.02 -5.59 6.51
N LEU A 37 1.21 -5.85 6.07
CA LEU A 37 1.73 -7.20 5.88
C LEU A 37 1.83 -8.00 7.19
N LYS A 38 2.25 -7.35 8.30
CA LYS A 38 2.32 -7.99 9.63
C LYS A 38 0.94 -8.44 10.16
N HIS A 39 -0.14 -7.84 9.65
CA HIS A 39 -1.53 -8.18 10.00
C HIS A 39 -2.19 -9.13 9.00
N ASP A 40 -1.40 -9.86 8.20
CA ASP A 40 -1.87 -10.81 7.18
C ASP A 40 -2.84 -10.18 6.16
N LYS A 41 -2.65 -8.90 5.84
CA LYS A 41 -3.43 -8.19 4.81
C LYS A 41 -2.61 -8.09 3.53
N PHE A 42 -3.00 -8.91 2.55
CA PHE A 42 -2.27 -9.06 1.28
C PHE A 42 -3.01 -8.51 0.05
N THR A 43 -4.01 -7.68 0.29
CA THR A 43 -4.82 -7.04 -0.76
C THR A 43 -4.76 -5.54 -0.60
N CYS A 44 -4.71 -4.80 -1.71
CA CYS A 44 -4.79 -3.35 -1.68
C CYS A 44 -6.07 -2.89 -0.96
N PRO A 45 -5.98 -2.00 0.05
CA PRO A 45 -7.17 -1.51 0.75
C PRO A 45 -8.04 -0.58 -0.10
N MET A 46 -7.54 -0.10 -1.24
CA MET A 46 -8.27 0.80 -2.15
C MET A 46 -9.05 0.06 -3.24
N CYS A 47 -8.54 -1.08 -3.73
CA CYS A 47 -9.15 -1.79 -4.87
C CYS A 47 -9.19 -3.32 -4.73
N SER A 48 -8.77 -3.87 -3.58
CA SER A 48 -8.80 -5.30 -3.26
C SER A 48 -7.95 -6.21 -4.16
N VAL A 49 -7.15 -5.65 -5.08
CA VAL A 49 -6.20 -6.43 -5.89
C VAL A 49 -5.09 -7.00 -5.01
N SER A 50 -4.73 -8.27 -5.23
CA SER A 50 -3.62 -8.93 -4.54
C SER A 50 -2.29 -8.21 -4.77
N ILE A 51 -1.52 -8.05 -3.69
CA ILE A 51 -0.17 -7.49 -3.74
C ILE A 51 0.89 -8.55 -4.09
N PHE A 52 0.54 -9.85 -4.12
CA PHE A 52 1.43 -10.96 -4.50
C PHE A 52 1.11 -11.51 -5.88
N ASP A 53 2.15 -11.79 -6.64
CA ASP A 53 2.05 -12.17 -8.04
C ASP A 53 1.90 -13.68 -8.04
N MET A 54 0.65 -14.14 -8.02
CA MET A 54 0.36 -15.57 -7.94
C MET A 54 0.82 -16.31 -9.19
N GLU A 55 1.00 -15.60 -10.33
CA GLU A 55 1.49 -16.18 -11.58
C GLU A 55 2.98 -16.51 -11.54
N LYS A 56 3.75 -15.94 -10.60
CA LYS A 56 5.18 -16.26 -10.43
C LYS A 56 5.45 -17.48 -9.53
N PHE A 57 4.40 -18.05 -8.94
CA PHE A 57 4.49 -19.24 -8.08
C PHE A 57 3.85 -20.47 -8.72
N LEU A 58 3.40 -20.36 -9.97
CA LEU A 58 2.96 -21.45 -10.85
C LEU A 58 4.03 -21.69 -11.92
#